data_AF-A0AAP0B7C1-F1
#
_entry.id   AF-A0AAP0B7C1-F1
#
_cell.length_a   1.000
_cell.length_b   1.000
_cell.length_c   1.000
_cell.angle_alpha   90.00
_cell.angle_beta   90.00
_cell.angle_gamma   90.00
#
_symmetry.space_group_name_H-M   'P 1'
#
loop_
_entity.id
_entity.type
_entity.pdbx_description
1 polymer ?
#
loop_
_entity_poly.entity_id
_entity_poly.type
_entity_poly.pdbx_seq_one_letter_code
_entity_poly.pdbx_strand_id
1 'polypeptide(L)' 'MDSDGTKYWLVKNSWGASWGEQGYIRMQRDVEAPTGLCGIAVVHAIPKRLVVALPKGACARCA' A
#
# COMPACT_ATOMS: atom_id res chain seq x y z
N MET A 1 0.16 16.03 3.85
CA MET A 1 1.51 16.61 4.00
C MET A 1 1.74 16.80 5.48
N ASP A 2 2.99 16.82 5.92
CA ASP A 2 3.29 17.07 7.33
C ASP A 2 3.08 18.56 7.67
N SER A 3 3.20 18.93 8.94
CA SER A 3 3.06 20.33 9.41
C SER A 3 3.94 21.31 8.63
N ASP A 4 5.07 20.84 8.14
CA ASP A 4 6.09 21.66 7.48
C ASP A 4 5.92 21.67 5.94
N GLY A 5 4.80 21.14 5.44
CA GLY A 5 4.52 21.03 4.00
C GLY A 5 5.21 19.85 3.32
N THR A 6 5.95 19.02 4.07
CA THR A 6 6.62 17.84 3.53
C THR A 6 5.59 16.82 3.01
N LYS A 7 5.75 16.45 1.75
CA LYS A 7 4.95 15.43 1.10
C LYS A 7 5.48 14.05 1.45
N TYR A 8 4.60 13.12 1.81
CA TYR A 8 4.98 11.74 2.10
C TYR A 8 3.95 10.72 1.60
N TRP A 9 4.42 9.49 1.40
CA TRP A 9 3.64 8.26 1.37
C TRP A 9 3.56 7.66 2.77
N LEU A 10 2.38 7.18 3.17
CA LEU A 10 2.26 6.37 4.37
C LEU A 10 2.39 4.90 3.96
N VAL A 11 3.47 4.25 4.40
CA VAL A 11 3.80 2.88 4.02
C VAL A 11 3.60 1.98 5.22
N LYS A 12 2.78 0.94 5.06
CA LYS A 12 2.62 -0.12 6.06
C LYS A 12 3.78 -1.09 5.97
N ASN A 13 4.47 -1.33 7.07
CA ASN A 13 5.55 -2.30 7.14
C ASN A 13 5.06 -3.62 7.77
N SER A 14 5.89 -4.67 7.66
CA SER A 14 5.60 -6.01 8.17
C SER A 14 6.45 -6.39 9.38
N TRP A 15 7.00 -5.41 10.11
CA TRP A 15 7.87 -5.62 11.28
C TRP A 15 7.14 -5.48 12.62
N GLY A 16 5.81 -5.59 12.60
CA GLY A 16 4.97 -5.47 13.79
C GLY A 16 4.60 -4.02 14.14
N ALA A 17 3.58 -3.88 14.99
CA ALA A 17 3.02 -2.57 15.36
C ALA A 17 3.92 -1.78 16.32
N SER A 18 4.89 -2.42 16.96
CA SER A 18 5.85 -1.75 17.85
C SER A 18 6.91 -0.94 17.10
N TRP A 19 7.06 -1.17 15.79
CA TRP A 19 8.04 -0.47 14.97
C TRP A 19 7.44 0.78 14.32
N GLY A 20 8.21 1.87 14.27
CA GLY A 20 7.82 3.11 13.61
C GLY A 20 6.55 3.73 14.21
N GLU A 21 5.68 4.24 13.36
CA GLU A 21 4.39 4.82 13.75
C GLU A 21 3.31 3.74 13.70
N GLN A 22 3.21 2.92 14.75
CA GLN A 22 2.24 1.80 14.83
C GLN A 22 2.36 0.78 13.68
N GLY A 23 3.60 0.50 13.25
CA GLY A 23 3.89 -0.39 12.12
C GLY A 23 3.97 0.31 10.76
N TYR A 24 3.88 1.63 10.72
CA TYR A 24 3.98 2.43 9.51
C TYR A 24 5.24 3.30 9.49
N ILE A 25 5.61 3.75 8.29
CA ILE A 25 6.62 4.77 8.05
C ILE A 25 6.08 5.83 7.09
N ARG A 26 6.41 7.09 7.34
CA ARG A 26 6.21 8.19 6.39
C ARG A 26 7.46 8.29 5.50
N MET A 27 7.33 7.92 4.24
CA MET A 27 8.41 8.03 3.25
C MET A 27 8.22 9.28 2.42
N GLN A 28 9.24 10.14 2.31
CA GLN A 28 9.15 11.37 1.52
C GLN A 28 8.80 11.05 0.07
N ARG A 29 7.83 11.80 -0.48
CA ARG A 29 7.40 11.67 -1.88
C ARG A 29 7.74 12.94 -2.66
N ASP A 30 7.69 12.82 -3.98
CA ASP A 30 8.07 13.88 -4.92
C ASP A 30 9.53 14.34 -4.71
N VAL A 31 10.44 13.39 -4.44
CA VAL A 31 11.89 13.65 -4.39
C VAL A 31 12.46 13.75 -5.82
N GLU A 32 13.63 14.37 -5.96
CA GLU A 32 14.28 14.56 -7.28
C GLU A 32 14.64 13.25 -7.97
N ALA A 33 14.94 12.20 -7.19
CA ALA A 33 15.29 10.89 -7.74
C ALA A 33 14.06 10.27 -8.45
N PRO A 34 14.17 9.91 -9.75
CA PRO A 34 13.04 9.40 -10.53
C PRO A 34 12.54 8.04 -10.03
N THR A 35 13.39 7.29 -9.34
CA THR A 35 13.04 6.01 -8.71
C THR A 35 12.32 6.17 -7.37
N GLY A 36 12.15 7.41 -6.88
CA GLY A 36 11.63 7.71 -5.56
C GLY A 36 12.60 7.32 -4.45
N LEU A 37 12.28 7.72 -3.21
CA LEU A 37 13.06 7.36 -2.05
C LEU A 37 13.12 5.82 -1.90
N CYS A 38 14.33 5.28 -1.75
CA CYS A 38 14.58 3.83 -1.64
C CYS A 38 14.04 2.99 -2.80
N GLY A 39 13.83 3.57 -3.99
CA GLY A 39 13.33 2.85 -5.16
C GLY A 39 11.83 2.53 -5.12
N ILE A 40 11.05 3.20 -4.26
CA ILE A 40 9.61 2.94 -4.09
C ILE A 40 8.80 3.10 -5.38
N ALA A 41 9.29 3.86 -6.37
CA ALA A 41 8.61 4.09 -7.65
C ALA A 41 9.11 3.16 -8.78
N VAL A 42 9.99 2.20 -8.49
CA VAL A 42 10.56 1.32 -9.53
C VAL A 42 9.64 0.15 -9.88
N VAL A 43 9.09 -0.53 -8.86
CA VAL A 43 8.21 -1.69 -9.06
C VAL A 43 7.00 -1.56 -8.15
N HIS A 44 5.81 -1.56 -8.74
CA HIS A 44 4.55 -1.55 -8.02
C HIS A 44 3.51 -2.42 -8.73
N ALA A 45 2.70 -3.14 -7.95
CA ALA A 45 1.60 -3.94 -8.48
C ALA A 45 0.36 -3.73 -7.62
N ILE A 46 -0.79 -3.61 -8.27
CA ILE A 46 -2.08 -3.46 -7.60
C ILE A 46 -2.98 -4.58 -8.12
N PRO A 47 -3.46 -5.50 -7.26
CA PRO A 47 -4.39 -6.53 -7.70
C PRO A 47 -5.70 -5.86 -8.14
N LYS A 48 -6.17 -6.20 -9.34
CA LYS A 48 -7.51 -5.80 -9.78
C LYS A 48 -8.51 -6.77 -9.16
N ARG A 49 -9.42 -6.26 -8.33
CA ARG A 49 -10.54 -7.06 -7.83
C ARG A 49 -11.48 -7.35 -9.00
N LEU A 50 -11.43 -8.57 -9.51
CA LEU A 50 -12.45 -9.06 -10.43
C LEU A 50 -13.69 -9.44 -9.62
N VAL A 51 -14.77 -8.69 -9.78
CA VAL A 51 -16.07 -9.11 -9.28
C VAL A 51 -16.62 -10.12 -10.28
N VAL A 52 -16.36 -11.40 -10.03
CA VAL A 52 -17.10 -12.47 -10.71
C VAL A 52 -18.47 -12.48 -10.06
N ALA A 53 -19.49 -12.04 -10.80
CA ALA A 53 -20.87 -12.22 -10.37
C ALA A 53 -21.13 -13.72 -10.28
N LEU A 54 -21.18 -14.26 -9.05
CA LEU A 54 -21.72 -15.60 -8.84
C LEU A 54 -23.18 -15.58 -9.32
N PRO A 55 -23.60 -16.50 -10.20
CA PRO A 55 -25.00 -16.59 -10.56
C PRO A 55 -25.81 -16.77 -9.27
N LYS A 56 -26.82 -15.92 -9.08
CA LYS A 56 -27.72 -15.99 -7.91
C LYS A 56 -28.32 -17.40 -7.87
N GLY A 57 -27.91 -18.21 -6.88
CA GLY A 57 -28.34 -19.60 -6.73
C GLY A 57 -27.22 -20.65 -6.76
N ALA A 58 -25.97 -20.29 -7.02
CA ALA A 58 -24.84 -21.19 -6.79
C ALA A 58 -24.64 -21.38 -5.28
N CYS A 59 -25.23 -22.45 -4.73
CA CYS A 59 -24.90 -22.93 -3.39
C CYS A 59 -23.40 -23.20 -3.37
N ALA A 60 -22.64 -22.41 -2.62
CA ALA A 60 -21.26 -22.73 -2.29
C ALA A 60 -21.31 -23.97 -1.37
N ARG A 61 -21.41 -25.16 -1.97
CA ARG A 61 -20.91 -26.35 -1.29
C ARG A 61 -19.41 -26.20 -1.25
N CYS A 62 -18.91 -25.73 -0.11
CA CYS A 62 -17.54 -25.98 0.26
C CYS A 62 -17.56 -27.18 1.20
N ALA A 63 -16.88 -28.24 0.75
CA ALA A 63 -16.46 -29.37 1.56
C ALA A 63 -15.45 -28.91 2.63
#